data_AF-A0AA91YQI3-F1
#
_entry.id   AF-A0AA91YQI3-F1
#
_cell.length_a   1.000
_cell.length_b   1.000
_cell.length_c   1.000
_cell.angle_alpha   90.00
_cell.angle_beta   90.00
_cell.angle_gamma   90.00
#
_symmetry.space_group_name_H-M   'P 1'
#
loop_
_entity.id
_entity.type
_entity.pdbx_description
1 polymer ?
#
loop_
_entity_poly.entity_id
_entity_poly.type
_entity_poly.pdbx_seq_one_letter_code
_entity_poly.pdbx_strand_id
1 'polypeptide(L)' 'VFFTDGTHTEQVAVEYPIGHRRRRADGIPLLEDKFKANLATRFTAQRSAEIFALCKDQALLEATPVNRFVDLFVI' A
#
# COMPACT_ATOMS: atom_id res chain seq x y z
N VAL A 1 -4.63 -17.15 -23.47
CA VAL A 1 -5.21 -18.41 -22.92
C VAL A 1 -6.10 -19.01 -23.99
N PHE A 2 -5.94 -20.29 -24.32
CA PHE A 2 -6.70 -20.96 -25.37
C PHE A 2 -7.73 -21.89 -24.74
N PHE A 3 -8.95 -21.89 -25.27
CA PHE A 3 -10.06 -22.69 -24.77
C PHE A 3 -10.34 -23.89 -25.68
N THR A 4 -11.05 -24.87 -25.16
CA THR A 4 -11.38 -26.13 -25.87
C THR A 4 -12.38 -25.94 -27.00
N ASP A 5 -13.08 -24.81 -27.04
CA ASP A 5 -13.99 -24.42 -28.11
C ASP A 5 -13.29 -23.69 -29.27
N GLY A 6 -11.95 -23.57 -29.20
CA GLY A 6 -11.13 -22.91 -30.23
C GLY A 6 -11.01 -21.40 -30.07
N THR A 7 -11.70 -20.79 -29.11
CA THR A 7 -11.57 -19.37 -28.80
C THR A 7 -10.34 -19.10 -27.94
N HIS A 8 -9.91 -17.83 -27.86
CA HIS A 8 -8.78 -17.44 -27.02
C HIS A 8 -8.92 -16.02 -26.48
N THR A 9 -8.29 -15.77 -25.33
CA THR A 9 -8.12 -14.42 -24.80
C THR A 9 -7.08 -13.65 -25.62
N GLU A 10 -7.23 -12.34 -25.68
CA GLU A 10 -6.16 -11.46 -26.18
C GLU A 10 -4.86 -11.69 -25.39
N GLN A 11 -3.74 -11.46 -26.07
CA GLN A 11 -2.43 -11.50 -25.44
C GLN A 11 -2.19 -10.18 -24.71
N VAL A 12 -2.42 -10.18 -23.40
CA VAL A 12 -2.14 -9.01 -22.56
C VAL A 12 -0.65 -9.00 -22.18
N ALA A 13 0.07 -7.98 -22.67
CA ALA A 13 1.46 -7.73 -22.28
C ALA A 13 1.55 -6.65 -21.20
N VAL A 14 2.24 -6.95 -20.10
CA VAL A 14 2.52 -5.98 -19.02
C VAL A 14 4.03 -5.81 -18.91
N GLU A 15 4.55 -4.75 -19.51
CA GLU A 15 6.00 -4.50 -19.55
C GLU A 15 6.58 -4.09 -18.19
N TYR A 16 5.78 -3.41 -17.37
CA TYR A 16 6.21 -2.95 -16.04
C TYR A 16 5.22 -3.42 -14.98
N PRO A 17 5.67 -4.23 -14.00
CA PRO A 17 4.80 -4.64 -12.90
C PRO A 17 4.36 -3.44 -12.08
N ILE A 18 3.27 -3.57 -11.33
CA ILE A 18 2.64 -2.46 -10.59
C ILE A 18 3.59 -1.80 -9.57
N GLY A 19 4.53 -2.56 -9.01
CA GLY A 19 5.55 -2.05 -8.09
C GLY A 19 6.72 -1.32 -8.75
N HIS A 20 6.78 -1.26 -10.07
CA HIS A 20 7.88 -0.64 -10.81
C HIS A 20 7.84 0.91 -10.74
N ARG A 21 9.02 1.56 -10.83
CA ARG A 21 9.14 3.03 -10.76
C ARG A 21 8.23 3.77 -11.74
N ARG A 22 8.12 3.27 -12.98
CA ARG A 22 7.28 3.87 -14.03
C ARG A 22 5.78 3.86 -13.72
N ARG A 23 5.33 3.03 -12.78
CA ARG A 23 3.93 2.89 -12.38
C ARG A 23 3.66 3.37 -10.96
N ARG A 24 4.52 4.23 -10.39
CA ARG A 24 4.34 4.73 -9.02
C ARG A 24 3.02 5.48 -8.81
N ALA A 25 2.55 6.23 -9.80
CA ALA A 25 1.24 6.88 -9.74
C ALA A 25 0.09 5.86 -9.53
N ASP A 26 0.15 4.72 -10.22
CA ASP A 26 -0.83 3.63 -10.07
C ASP A 26 -0.59 2.80 -8.80
N GLY A 27 0.68 2.60 -8.43
CA GLY A 27 1.09 1.66 -7.39
C GLY A 27 1.07 2.22 -5.98
N ILE A 28 1.26 3.54 -5.80
CA ILE A 28 1.21 4.19 -4.47
C ILE A 28 -0.18 4.03 -3.83
N PRO A 29 -1.31 4.29 -4.52
CA PRO A 29 -2.64 4.03 -3.95
C PRO A 29 -2.81 2.59 -3.45
N LEU A 30 -2.34 1.61 -4.24
CA LEU A 30 -2.42 0.19 -3.86
C LEU A 30 -1.50 -0.16 -2.68
N LEU A 31 -0.35 0.52 -2.56
CA LEU A 31 0.55 0.38 -1.42
C LEU A 31 -0.07 0.95 -0.15
N GLU A 32 -0.75 2.09 -0.25
CA GLU A 32 -1.50 2.70 0.86
C GLU A 32 -2.64 1.80 1.33
N ASP A 33 -3.41 1.22 0.41
CA ASP A 33 -4.48 0.28 0.75
C ASP A 33 -3.93 -0.99 1.40
N LYS A 34 -2.82 -1.54 0.88
CA LYS A 34 -2.10 -2.65 1.52
C LYS A 34 -1.65 -2.29 2.93
N PHE A 35 -1.14 -1.08 3.14
CA PHE A 35 -0.67 -0.65 4.46
C PHE A 35 -1.84 -0.54 5.45
N LYS A 36 -2.95 0.11 5.07
CA LYS A 36 -4.17 0.18 5.89
C LYS A 36 -4.70 -1.21 6.26
N ALA A 37 -4.79 -2.11 5.28
CA ALA A 37 -5.25 -3.48 5.51
C ALA A 37 -4.36 -4.21 6.53
N ASN A 38 -3.04 -4.05 6.43
CA ASN A 38 -2.12 -4.65 7.38
C ASN A 38 -2.22 -4.06 8.80
N LEU A 39 -2.36 -2.74 8.93
CA LEU A 39 -2.56 -2.08 10.23
C LEU A 39 -3.81 -2.62 10.94
N ALA A 40 -4.92 -2.78 10.19
CA ALA A 40 -6.18 -3.27 10.71
C ALA A 40 -6.11 -4.72 11.25
N THR A 41 -5.07 -5.50 10.91
CA THR A 41 -4.88 -6.85 11.47
C THR A 41 -4.34 -6.86 12.89
N ARG A 42 -3.80 -5.74 13.38
CA ARG A 42 -3.09 -5.64 14.68
C ARG A 42 -3.57 -4.50 15.56
N PHE A 43 -4.08 -3.42 14.99
CA PHE A 43 -4.45 -2.21 15.73
C PHE A 43 -5.95 -1.93 15.61
N THR A 44 -6.50 -1.21 16.59
CA THR A 44 -7.88 -0.71 16.51
C THR A 44 -8.04 0.23 15.32
N ALA A 45 -9.29 0.47 14.89
CA ALA A 45 -9.57 1.40 13.80
C ALA A 45 -9.01 2.81 14.07
N GLN A 46 -9.14 3.29 15.31
CA GLN A 46 -8.61 4.58 15.73
C GLN A 46 -7.09 4.64 15.61
N ARG A 47 -6.38 3.63 16.17
CA ARG A 47 -4.92 3.59 16.14
C ARG A 47 -4.36 3.39 14.73
N SER A 48 -5.03 2.57 13.90
CA SER A 48 -4.69 2.40 12.49
C SER A 48 -4.81 3.71 11.70
N ALA A 49 -5.88 4.48 11.95
CA ALA A 49 -6.09 5.77 11.30
C ALA A 49 -5.03 6.81 11.72
N GLU A 50 -4.67 6.84 13.00
CA GLU A 50 -3.60 7.71 13.53
C GLU A 50 -2.26 7.41 12.86
N ILE A 51 -1.83 6.14 12.84
CA ILE A 51 -0.58 5.72 12.21
C ILE A 51 -0.58 6.06 10.71
N PHE A 52 -1.68 5.75 10.00
CA PHE A 52 -1.78 6.01 8.57
C PHE A 52 -1.71 7.51 8.27
N ALA A 53 -2.43 8.34 9.03
CA ALA A 53 -2.44 9.79 8.85
C ALA A 53 -1.04 10.38 9.03
N LEU A 54 -0.30 9.96 10.07
CA LEU A 54 1.09 10.38 10.26
C LEU A 54 1.98 9.97 9.09
N CYS A 55 1.90 8.71 8.65
CA CYS A 55 2.72 8.22 7.53
C CYS A 55 2.39 8.84 6.17
N LYS A 56 1.20 9.44 6.02
CA LYS A 56 0.77 10.10 4.78
C LYS A 56 1.29 11.54 4.65
N ASP A 57 1.62 12.18 5.77
CA ASP A 57 2.19 13.52 5.81
C ASP A 57 3.72 13.45 5.94
N GLN A 58 4.41 13.73 4.84
CA GLN A 58 5.87 13.67 4.77
C GLN A 58 6.55 14.58 5.79
N ALA A 59 6.10 15.84 5.89
CA ALA A 59 6.76 16.83 6.74
C ALA A 59 6.55 16.53 8.22
N LEU A 60 5.33 16.10 8.58
CA LEU A 60 5.02 15.70 9.94
C LEU A 60 5.77 14.43 10.35
N LEU A 61 5.85 13.44 9.46
CA LEU A 61 6.59 12.20 9.72
C LEU A 61 8.08 12.48 9.94
N GLU A 62 8.71 13.29 9.08
CA GLU A 62 10.12 13.67 9.20
C GLU A 62 10.41 14.45 10.49
N ALA A 63 9.46 15.28 10.95
CA ALA A 63 9.59 16.03 12.19
C ALA A 63 9.31 15.20 13.46
N THR A 64 8.76 14.00 13.32
CA THR A 64 8.37 13.16 14.47
C THR A 64 9.59 12.51 15.11
N PRO A 65 9.81 12.68 16.44
CA PRO A 65 10.87 11.96 17.13
C PRO A 65 10.73 10.45 16.98
N VAL A 66 11.82 9.76 16.67
CA VAL A 66 11.82 8.32 16.39
C VAL A 66 11.15 7.51 17.51
N ASN A 67 11.40 7.85 18.78
CA ASN A 67 10.77 7.17 19.91
C ASN A 67 9.24 7.34 19.89
N ARG A 68 8.74 8.54 19.58
CA ARG A 68 7.30 8.81 19.48
C ARG A 68 6.66 8.07 18.31
N PHE A 69 7.36 7.95 17.19
CA PHE A 69 6.88 7.15 16.07
C PHE A 69 6.77 5.66 16.44
N VAL A 70 7.80 5.09 17.08
CA VAL A 70 7.79 3.68 17.48
C VAL A 70 6.74 3.40 18.56
N ASP A 71 6.52 4.32 19.49
CA ASP A 71 5.45 4.23 20.50
C ASP A 71 4.06 4.03 19.86
N LEU A 72 3.84 4.51 18.62
CA LEU A 72 2.58 4.30 17.90
C LEU A 72 2.31 2.81 17.59
N PHE A 73 3.34 1.99 17.48
CA PHE A 73 3.24 0.58 17.08
C PHE A 73 3.29 -0.40 18.26
N VAL A 74 3.33 0.10 19.49
CA VAL A 74 3.28 -0.72 20.71
C VAL A 74 1.81 -1.00 21.08
N ILE A 75 1.54 -2.22 21.55
CA ILE A 75 0.24 -2.69 22.09
C ILE A 75 0.32 -2.71 23.61
#